data_AF-N8U009-F1
#
_entry.id   AF-N8U009-F1
#
_cell.length_a   1.000
_cell.length_b   1.000
_cell.length_c   1.000
_cell.angle_alpha   90.00
_cell.angle_beta   90.00
_cell.angle_gamma   90.00
#
_symmetry.space_group_name_H-M   'P 1'
#
loop_
_entity.id
_entity.type
_entity.pdbx_description
1 polymer ?
#
loop_
_entity_poly.entity_id
_entity_poly.type
_entity_poly.pdbx_seq_one_letter_code
_entity_poly.pdbx_strand_id
1 'polypeptide(L)'
;MKSNYKILSILACGIALSACQSTTAPSAPTPTSLGSAASEQSVIAYFSSMQTGGILLLNGRSADVYRVLIKHDERGYWIQDFYQASHRPQSSPVLLTNPADLNKISPTSVVGDLILYYRNGQVYQRATYNAQHQPMGQATTYNPQGKLIVQEENRADGSYSGRFWYPETLHQALNFEMNSKHQVTMAKGWDQQKHAIPSNQCFAEKTLNPKNQQDQCYQLLMQIYQTSATMAD
;
A
#
# COMPACT_ATOMS: atom_id res chain seq x y z
N MET A 1 31.68 -27.99 -29.39
CA MET A 1 31.34 -29.29 -29.99
C MET A 1 29.83 -29.49 -29.84
N LYS A 2 29.16 -29.82 -30.94
CA LYS A 2 27.72 -30.07 -31.05
C LYS A 2 27.39 -31.53 -30.68
N SER A 3 26.23 -31.77 -30.06
CA SER A 3 25.42 -32.99 -30.22
C SER A 3 24.05 -32.67 -29.60
N ASN A 4 22.91 -32.49 -30.28
CA ASN A 4 22.21 -33.17 -31.39
C ASN A 4 21.86 -34.64 -31.11
N TYR A 5 20.65 -34.87 -30.60
CA TYR A 5 19.90 -36.10 -30.85
C TYR A 5 18.66 -35.80 -31.72
N LYS A 6 18.61 -36.48 -32.86
CA LYS A 6 17.54 -36.51 -33.88
C LYS A 6 16.60 -37.69 -33.58
N ILE A 7 15.27 -37.47 -33.64
CA ILE A 7 14.29 -37.94 -34.66
C ILE A 7 14.08 -39.47 -34.78
N LEU A 8 12.82 -39.91 -34.65
CA LEU A 8 12.07 -40.80 -35.60
C LEU A 8 10.56 -40.76 -35.22
N SER A 9 9.67 -40.15 -36.04
CA SER A 9 8.87 -40.70 -37.18
C SER A 9 7.67 -41.55 -36.70
N ILE A 10 6.41 -41.39 -37.17
CA ILE A 10 5.82 -41.69 -38.51
C ILE A 10 4.37 -41.09 -38.49
N LEU A 11 4.00 -40.15 -39.37
CA LEU A 11 3.31 -40.26 -40.68
C LEU A 11 1.97 -41.04 -40.73
N ALA A 12 0.87 -40.33 -41.02
CA ALA A 12 -0.21 -40.85 -41.86
C ALA A 12 -0.97 -39.70 -42.54
N CYS A 13 -1.16 -39.86 -43.84
CA CYS A 13 -1.70 -38.91 -44.81
C CYS A 13 -3.22 -39.00 -44.87
N GLY A 14 -3.88 -37.91 -45.27
CA GLY A 14 -5.32 -37.91 -45.56
C GLY A 14 -5.76 -36.56 -46.13
N ILE A 15 -5.63 -36.41 -47.45
CA ILE A 15 -6.17 -35.27 -48.22
C ILE A 15 -7.64 -35.58 -48.52
N ALA A 16 -8.53 -34.65 -48.18
CA ALA A 16 -9.82 -34.51 -48.84
C ALA A 16 -10.09 -33.02 -49.08
N LEU A 17 -10.11 -32.63 -50.36
CA LEU A 17 -10.62 -31.37 -50.86
C LEU A 17 -12.14 -31.40 -50.81
N SER A 18 -12.79 -30.33 -50.31
CA SER A 18 -14.12 -29.94 -50.76
C SER A 18 -14.47 -28.50 -50.39
N ALA A 19 -14.79 -27.76 -51.45
CA ALA A 19 -15.79 -26.70 -51.59
C ALA A 19 -15.67 -25.39 -50.79
N CYS A 20 -15.44 -24.32 -51.56
CA CYS A 20 -15.76 -22.94 -51.24
C CYS A 20 -17.22 -22.78 -50.80
N GLN A 21 -17.43 -22.13 -49.65
CA GLN A 21 -18.57 -21.23 -49.48
C GLN A 21 -18.05 -19.92 -48.90
N SER A 22 -18.07 -18.89 -49.73
CA SER A 22 -17.79 -17.52 -49.36
C SER A 22 -19.00 -16.94 -48.63
N THR A 23 -19.16 -17.25 -47.34
CA THR A 23 -19.99 -16.42 -46.46
C THR A 23 -19.19 -15.17 -46.15
N THR A 24 -19.57 -14.04 -46.73
CA THR A 24 -19.16 -12.70 -46.27
C THR A 24 -19.62 -12.53 -44.84
N ALA A 25 -18.74 -12.80 -43.89
CA ALA A 25 -18.88 -12.33 -42.52
C ALA A 25 -18.83 -10.80 -42.54
N PRO A 26 -19.67 -10.09 -41.77
CA PRO A 26 -19.48 -8.67 -41.57
C PRO A 26 -18.08 -8.47 -41.00
N SER A 27 -17.31 -7.58 -41.64
CA SER A 27 -15.98 -7.18 -41.20
C SER A 27 -16.02 -6.92 -39.71
N ALA A 28 -15.37 -7.78 -38.92
CA ALA A 28 -15.07 -7.45 -37.54
C ALA A 28 -14.34 -6.09 -37.59
N PRO A 29 -14.73 -5.11 -36.76
CA PRO A 29 -14.01 -3.85 -36.73
C PRO A 29 -12.56 -4.22 -36.44
N THR A 30 -11.69 -3.87 -37.39
CA THR A 30 -10.25 -3.91 -37.24
C THR A 30 -9.95 -3.43 -35.82
N PRO A 31 -9.23 -4.17 -34.97
CA PRO A 31 -8.73 -3.57 -33.75
C PRO A 31 -7.88 -2.42 -34.25
N THR A 32 -8.38 -1.21 -34.08
CA THR A 32 -7.62 0.00 -34.31
C THR A 32 -6.40 -0.18 -33.44
N SER A 33 -5.30 -0.54 -34.10
CA SER A 33 -3.96 -0.27 -33.66
C SER A 33 -3.93 1.25 -33.44
N LEU A 34 -4.33 1.66 -32.25
CA LEU A 34 -3.94 2.93 -31.67
C LEU A 34 -2.45 2.79 -31.46
N GLY A 35 -1.71 3.06 -32.53
CA GLY A 35 -0.31 3.38 -32.44
C GLY A 35 -0.18 4.49 -31.41
N SER A 36 0.68 4.24 -30.42
CA SER A 36 1.61 5.26 -29.92
C SER A 36 1.00 6.64 -29.62
N ALA A 37 0.02 6.66 -28.73
CA ALA A 37 -0.22 7.80 -27.85
C ALA A 37 -0.87 7.23 -26.59
N ALA A 38 -0.05 6.90 -25.59
CA ALA A 38 -0.57 6.78 -24.24
C ALA A 38 -1.33 8.08 -23.96
N SER A 39 -2.66 8.01 -23.80
CA SER A 39 -3.40 9.13 -23.25
C SER A 39 -2.74 9.43 -21.91
N GLU A 40 -2.01 10.54 -21.83
CA GLU A 40 -1.48 11.06 -20.58
C GLU A 40 -2.69 11.32 -19.68
N GLN A 41 -3.09 10.30 -18.91
CA GLN A 41 -3.86 10.51 -17.68
C GLN A 41 -3.18 11.68 -16.98
N SER A 42 -3.93 12.71 -16.58
CA SER A 42 -3.36 13.99 -16.14
C SER A 42 -2.39 13.80 -14.98
N VAL A 43 -1.12 13.51 -15.29
CA VAL A 43 -0.05 13.31 -14.31
C VAL A 43 0.28 14.68 -13.78
N ILE A 44 0.04 14.89 -12.50
CA ILE A 44 0.17 16.20 -11.85
C ILE A 44 1.39 16.30 -10.95
N ALA A 45 2.00 15.16 -10.58
CA ALA A 45 3.21 15.14 -9.77
C ALA A 45 4.00 13.84 -9.95
N TYR A 46 5.30 13.95 -9.72
CA TYR A 46 6.25 12.84 -9.69
C TYR A 46 6.99 12.84 -8.36
N PHE A 47 7.22 11.68 -7.78
CA PHE A 47 7.85 11.54 -6.47
C PHE A 47 8.97 10.51 -6.49
N SER A 48 10.00 10.75 -5.68
CA SER A 48 10.88 9.69 -5.22
C SER A 48 10.14 8.81 -4.21
N SER A 49 10.62 7.59 -3.98
CA SER A 49 10.04 6.70 -2.98
C SER A 49 10.18 7.26 -1.56
N MET A 50 9.33 6.79 -0.66
CA MET A 50 9.41 7.13 0.77
C MET A 50 10.77 6.78 1.39
N GLN A 51 11.42 5.72 0.92
CA GLN A 51 12.78 5.35 1.35
C GLN A 51 13.82 6.42 1.01
N THR A 52 13.67 7.09 -0.13
CA THR A 52 14.56 8.18 -0.57
C THR A 52 14.04 9.56 -0.18
N GLY A 53 13.10 9.61 0.77
CA GLY A 53 12.60 10.85 1.37
C GLY A 53 11.30 11.39 0.76
N GLY A 54 10.73 10.74 -0.26
CA GLY A 54 9.40 11.12 -0.76
C GLY A 54 9.34 12.48 -1.45
N ILE A 55 10.40 12.87 -2.14
CA ILE A 55 10.62 14.24 -2.63
C ILE A 55 9.88 14.45 -3.95
N LEU A 56 9.27 15.62 -4.13
CA LEU A 56 8.70 16.06 -5.40
C LEU A 56 9.78 16.22 -6.47
N LEU A 57 9.56 15.62 -7.63
CA LEU A 57 10.49 15.63 -8.76
C LEU A 57 9.94 16.47 -9.92
N LEU A 58 10.86 17.06 -10.68
CA LEU A 58 10.51 17.90 -11.84
C LEU A 58 9.99 17.11 -13.04
N ASN A 59 10.33 15.81 -13.14
CA ASN A 59 9.92 14.95 -14.25
C ASN A 59 9.89 13.47 -13.82
N GLY A 60 9.25 12.65 -14.66
CA GLY A 60 9.06 11.21 -14.40
C GLY A 60 10.26 10.31 -14.67
N ARG A 61 11.36 10.80 -15.28
CA ARG A 61 12.48 9.92 -15.69
C ARG A 61 13.14 9.23 -14.50
N SER A 62 13.22 9.93 -13.36
CA SER A 62 13.81 9.43 -12.12
C SER A 62 12.78 9.20 -11.02
N ALA A 63 11.50 9.15 -11.37
CA ALA A 63 10.43 8.98 -10.39
C ALA A 63 10.25 7.52 -10.00
N ASP A 64 9.90 7.29 -8.74
CA ASP A 64 9.44 6.01 -8.23
C ASP A 64 7.92 5.88 -8.34
N VAL A 65 7.23 7.00 -8.17
CA VAL A 65 5.78 7.14 -8.14
C VAL A 65 5.37 8.36 -8.95
N TYR A 66 4.24 8.27 -9.64
CA TYR A 66 3.56 9.42 -10.23
C TYR A 66 2.11 9.48 -9.73
N ARG A 67 1.58 10.71 -9.67
CA ARG A 67 0.21 11.00 -9.25
C ARG A 67 -0.63 11.43 -10.43
N VAL A 68 -1.78 10.79 -10.58
CA VAL A 68 -2.80 11.16 -11.55
C VAL A 68 -3.92 11.94 -10.87
N LEU A 69 -4.33 13.05 -11.47
CA LEU A 69 -5.57 13.72 -11.14
C LEU A 69 -6.72 13.03 -11.88
N ILE A 70 -7.63 12.41 -11.15
CA ILE A 70 -8.83 11.78 -11.70
C ILE A 70 -9.90 12.83 -12.01
N LYS A 71 -10.15 13.72 -11.04
CA LYS A 71 -11.07 14.87 -11.19
C LYS A 71 -10.85 15.90 -10.09
N HIS A 72 -11.34 17.11 -10.33
CA HIS A 72 -11.41 18.17 -9.34
C HIS A 72 -12.83 18.74 -9.33
N ASP A 73 -13.45 18.80 -8.15
CA ASP A 73 -14.77 19.39 -7.93
C ASP A 73 -14.76 20.19 -6.61
N GLU A 74 -15.90 20.79 -6.23
CA GLU A 74 -16.02 21.63 -5.02
C GLU A 74 -15.60 20.93 -3.72
N ARG A 75 -15.56 19.58 -3.70
CA ARG A 75 -15.12 18.80 -2.54
C ARG A 75 -13.60 18.67 -2.45
N GLY A 76 -12.88 18.90 -3.55
CA GLY A 76 -11.43 18.78 -3.63
C GLY A 76 -10.95 17.96 -4.82
N TYR A 77 -9.78 17.33 -4.65
CA TYR A 77 -9.03 16.67 -5.71
C TYR A 77 -9.06 15.15 -5.53
N TRP A 78 -9.67 14.45 -6.47
CA TRP A 78 -9.59 13.00 -6.54
C TRP A 78 -8.31 12.62 -7.26
N ILE A 79 -7.43 11.92 -6.57
CA ILE A 79 -6.13 11.50 -7.09
C ILE A 79 -5.96 10.00 -6.94
N GLN A 80 -5.00 9.45 -7.68
CA GLN A 80 -4.48 8.11 -7.46
C GLN A 80 -2.99 8.09 -7.78
N ASP A 81 -2.23 7.40 -6.95
CA ASP A 81 -0.78 7.25 -7.09
C ASP A 81 -0.45 5.90 -7.71
N PHE A 82 0.58 5.89 -8.54
CA PHE A 82 1.03 4.72 -9.32
C PHE A 82 2.54 4.59 -9.26
N TYR A 83 3.02 3.35 -9.24
CA TYR A 83 4.44 3.08 -9.38
C TYR A 83 4.91 3.37 -10.81
N GLN A 84 5.96 4.18 -10.96
CA GLN A 84 6.48 4.60 -12.27
C GLN A 84 6.91 3.43 -13.15
N ALA A 85 7.59 2.42 -12.58
CA ALA A 85 8.17 1.31 -13.34
C ALA A 85 7.13 0.29 -13.82
N SER A 86 6.05 0.07 -13.06
CA SER A 86 5.07 -0.99 -13.33
C SER A 86 3.70 -0.46 -13.76
N HIS A 87 3.45 0.85 -13.58
CA HIS A 87 2.15 1.50 -13.75
C HIS A 87 1.02 0.88 -12.91
N ARG A 88 1.37 0.09 -11.89
CA ARG A 88 0.40 -0.47 -10.94
C ARG A 88 0.05 0.58 -9.89
N PRO A 89 -1.20 0.57 -9.37
CA PRO A 89 -1.58 1.44 -8.27
C PRO A 89 -0.67 1.29 -7.05
N GLN A 90 -0.24 2.40 -6.49
CA GLN A 90 0.35 2.51 -5.15
C GLN A 90 -0.73 2.90 -4.12
N SER A 91 -1.81 3.56 -4.56
CA SER A 91 -2.98 3.86 -3.73
C SER A 91 -4.29 3.55 -4.45
N SER A 92 -5.38 3.40 -3.69
CA SER A 92 -6.74 3.55 -4.21
C SER A 92 -7.02 5.01 -4.58
N PRO A 93 -8.01 5.28 -5.44
CA PRO A 93 -8.53 6.63 -5.61
C PRO A 93 -8.94 7.25 -4.27
N VAL A 94 -8.52 8.47 -4.01
CA VAL A 94 -8.74 9.15 -2.73
C VAL A 94 -8.98 10.65 -2.92
N LEU A 95 -9.77 11.24 -2.03
CA LEU A 95 -10.03 12.68 -2.00
C LEU A 95 -8.99 13.41 -1.16
N LEU A 96 -8.34 14.42 -1.73
CA LEU A 96 -7.53 15.41 -1.01
C LEU A 96 -8.28 16.74 -0.95
N THR A 97 -8.43 17.29 0.25
CA THR A 97 -9.14 18.57 0.44
C THR A 97 -8.20 19.77 0.57
N ASN A 98 -6.88 19.56 0.61
CA ASN A 98 -5.88 20.64 0.62
C ASN A 98 -5.04 20.59 -0.67
N PRO A 99 -5.04 21.63 -1.52
CA PRO A 99 -4.25 21.65 -2.76
C PRO A 99 -2.74 21.52 -2.52
N ALA A 100 -2.22 21.96 -1.37
CA ALA A 100 -0.80 21.81 -1.06
C ALA A 100 -0.36 20.33 -0.95
N ASP A 101 -1.30 19.42 -0.69
CA ASP A 101 -1.01 17.99 -0.58
C ASP A 101 -0.86 17.29 -1.94
N LEU A 102 -1.27 17.94 -3.04
CA LEU A 102 -1.02 17.43 -4.39
C LEU A 102 0.46 17.20 -4.66
N ASN A 103 1.32 17.98 -3.99
CA ASN A 103 2.78 17.96 -4.11
C ASN A 103 3.47 17.16 -2.98
N LYS A 104 2.74 16.32 -2.24
CA LYS A 104 3.28 15.46 -1.17
C LYS A 104 3.00 13.99 -1.46
N ILE A 105 4.02 13.14 -1.35
CA ILE A 105 3.86 11.68 -1.47
C ILE A 105 2.95 11.12 -0.36
N SER A 106 3.02 11.71 0.83
CA SER A 106 2.20 11.37 2.00
C SER A 106 1.29 12.55 2.34
N PRO A 107 0.14 12.67 1.67
CA PRO A 107 -0.81 13.76 1.91
C PRO A 107 -1.45 13.64 3.29
N THR A 108 -1.81 14.78 3.88
CA THR A 108 -2.39 14.85 5.24
C THR A 108 -3.88 15.21 5.24
N SER A 109 -4.44 15.60 4.09
CA SER A 109 -5.83 16.02 3.90
C SER A 109 -6.71 14.95 3.24
N VAL A 110 -6.36 13.68 3.47
CA VAL A 110 -7.10 12.52 2.96
C VAL A 110 -8.48 12.44 3.62
N VAL A 111 -9.51 12.18 2.83
CA VAL A 111 -10.87 11.89 3.30
C VAL A 111 -11.39 10.62 2.62
N GLY A 112 -12.04 9.76 3.41
CA GLY A 112 -12.62 8.49 2.97
C GLY A 112 -11.66 7.31 3.09
N ASP A 113 -11.98 6.24 2.36
CA ASP A 113 -11.22 5.00 2.38
C ASP A 113 -9.88 5.16 1.64
N LEU A 114 -8.81 4.73 2.28
CA LEU A 114 -7.47 4.66 1.72
C LEU A 114 -6.98 3.22 1.77
N ILE A 115 -6.64 2.68 0.59
CA ILE A 115 -5.86 1.45 0.47
C ILE A 115 -4.53 1.83 -0.16
N LEU A 116 -3.44 1.42 0.50
CA LEU A 116 -2.10 1.51 -0.05
C LEU A 116 -1.64 0.12 -0.45
N TYR A 117 -0.88 0.03 -1.54
CA TYR A 117 -0.38 -1.22 -2.11
C TYR A 117 1.14 -1.24 -2.13
N TYR A 118 1.71 -2.42 -2.00
CA TYR A 118 3.10 -2.71 -2.36
C TYR A 118 3.29 -2.79 -3.88
N ARG A 119 4.54 -2.75 -4.37
CA ARG A 119 4.83 -2.84 -5.83
C ARG A 119 4.37 -4.18 -6.42
N ASN A 120 4.40 -5.23 -5.59
CA ASN A 120 3.91 -6.56 -5.96
C ASN A 120 2.36 -6.61 -6.08
N GLY A 121 1.64 -5.55 -5.70
CA GLY A 121 0.18 -5.44 -5.75
C GLY A 121 -0.54 -5.93 -4.48
N GLN A 122 0.17 -6.46 -3.49
CA GLN A 122 -0.41 -6.80 -2.19
C GLN A 122 -0.80 -5.53 -1.45
N VAL A 123 -1.81 -5.64 -0.58
CA VAL A 123 -2.23 -4.53 0.28
C VAL A 123 -1.14 -4.27 1.31
N TYR A 124 -0.71 -3.02 1.41
CA TYR A 124 0.16 -2.52 2.47
C TYR A 124 -0.67 -2.03 3.66
N GLN A 125 -1.64 -1.16 3.41
CA GLN A 125 -2.44 -0.54 4.47
C GLN A 125 -3.89 -0.38 4.05
N ARG A 126 -4.79 -0.45 5.03
CA ARG A 126 -6.18 0.01 4.93
C ARG A 126 -6.49 0.95 6.08
N ALA A 127 -7.05 2.10 5.79
CA ALA A 127 -7.51 3.07 6.78
C ALA A 127 -8.68 3.87 6.22
N THR A 128 -9.49 4.46 7.10
CA THR A 128 -10.57 5.38 6.73
C THR A 128 -10.34 6.70 7.44
N TYR A 129 -10.49 7.82 6.74
CA TYR A 129 -10.29 9.16 7.29
C TYR A 129 -11.59 9.97 7.25
N ASN A 130 -11.88 10.67 8.34
CA ASN A 130 -13.03 11.57 8.44
C ASN A 130 -12.77 12.92 7.74
N ALA A 131 -13.77 13.81 7.76
CA ALA A 131 -13.66 15.15 7.17
C ALA A 131 -12.66 16.08 7.88
N GLN A 132 -12.21 15.72 9.09
CA GLN A 132 -11.16 16.39 9.86
C GLN A 132 -9.79 15.72 9.65
N HIS A 133 -9.67 14.82 8.67
CA HIS A 133 -8.44 14.11 8.30
C HIS A 133 -7.91 13.18 9.39
N GLN A 134 -8.76 12.78 10.33
CA GLN A 134 -8.41 11.85 11.40
C GLN A 134 -8.80 10.42 11.01
N PRO A 135 -7.97 9.43 11.36
CA PRO A 135 -8.32 8.03 11.15
C PRO A 135 -9.55 7.65 11.99
N MET A 136 -10.42 6.82 11.44
CA MET A 136 -11.64 6.34 12.10
C MET A 136 -11.81 4.83 11.94
N GLY A 137 -12.32 4.20 13.00
CA GLY A 137 -12.50 2.76 13.06
C GLY A 137 -11.17 2.01 12.97
N GLN A 138 -11.23 0.84 12.34
CA GLN A 138 -10.08 -0.03 12.21
C GLN A 138 -9.12 0.44 11.11
N ALA A 139 -7.83 0.52 11.45
CA ALA A 139 -6.74 0.61 10.48
C ALA A 139 -5.88 -0.65 10.56
N THR A 140 -5.43 -1.16 9.41
CA THR A 140 -4.61 -2.38 9.35
C THR A 140 -3.42 -2.18 8.44
N THR A 141 -2.26 -2.68 8.86
CA THR A 141 -1.04 -2.75 8.05
C THR A 141 -0.60 -4.20 7.89
N TYR A 142 -0.20 -4.56 6.68
CA TYR A 142 0.25 -5.89 6.30
C TYR A 142 1.70 -5.84 5.83
N ASN A 143 2.40 -6.96 5.89
CA ASN A 143 3.72 -7.12 5.26
C ASN A 143 3.60 -7.43 3.75
N PRO A 144 4.70 -7.43 2.98
CA PRO A 144 4.67 -7.72 1.53
C PRO A 144 4.13 -9.11 1.16
N GLN A 145 4.08 -10.05 2.10
CA GLN A 145 3.48 -11.39 1.94
C GLN A 145 1.97 -11.43 2.29
N GLY A 146 1.37 -10.28 2.61
CA GLY A 146 -0.06 -10.14 2.92
C GLY A 146 -0.44 -10.56 4.34
N LYS A 147 0.51 -10.61 5.28
CA LYS A 147 0.26 -10.96 6.69
C LYS A 147 0.04 -9.71 7.53
N LEU A 148 -0.98 -9.72 8.37
CA LEU A 148 -1.31 -8.63 9.29
C LEU A 148 -0.20 -8.45 10.34
N ILE A 149 0.32 -7.22 10.47
CA ILE A 149 1.40 -6.87 11.40
C ILE A 149 1.06 -5.70 12.32
N VAL A 150 0.07 -4.88 11.94
CA VAL A 150 -0.48 -3.82 12.78
C VAL A 150 -2.00 -3.79 12.63
N GLN A 151 -2.71 -3.68 13.74
CA GLN A 151 -4.13 -3.36 13.77
C GLN A 151 -4.39 -2.30 14.83
N GLU A 152 -4.97 -1.20 14.40
CA GLU A 152 -5.35 -0.08 15.25
C GLU A 152 -6.87 0.09 15.22
N GLU A 153 -7.44 0.64 16.28
CA GLU A 153 -8.86 0.97 16.37
C GLU A 153 -8.99 2.40 16.90
N ASN A 154 -9.55 3.29 16.09
CA ASN A 154 -9.81 4.69 16.42
C ASN A 154 -11.31 4.86 16.68
N ARG A 155 -11.69 5.09 17.94
CA ARG A 155 -13.10 5.14 18.35
C ARG A 155 -13.64 6.56 18.36
N ALA A 156 -14.95 6.70 18.19
CA ALA A 156 -15.62 8.00 18.13
C ALA A 156 -15.51 8.82 19.43
N ASP A 157 -15.29 8.16 20.57
CA ASP A 157 -15.05 8.82 21.86
C ASP A 157 -13.61 9.35 22.01
N GLY A 158 -12.76 9.17 20.99
CA GLY A 158 -11.35 9.54 20.99
C GLY A 158 -10.42 8.50 21.64
N SER A 159 -10.96 7.39 22.13
CA SER A 159 -10.12 6.28 22.60
C SER A 159 -9.48 5.53 21.43
N TYR A 160 -8.34 4.92 21.71
CA TYR A 160 -7.52 4.24 20.72
C TYR A 160 -7.02 2.91 21.27
N SER A 161 -6.91 1.88 20.43
CA SER A 161 -6.16 0.67 20.78
C SER A 161 -5.30 0.17 19.65
N GLY A 162 -4.16 -0.43 19.96
CA GLY A 162 -3.24 -0.96 18.97
C GLY A 162 -2.77 -2.37 19.31
N ARG A 163 -2.73 -3.24 18.30
CA ARG A 163 -2.18 -4.59 18.33
C ARG A 163 -1.10 -4.72 17.27
N PHE A 164 0.03 -5.27 17.67
CA PHE A 164 1.23 -5.35 16.84
C PHE A 164 1.80 -6.76 16.89
N TRP A 165 2.31 -7.23 15.75
CA TRP A 165 2.93 -8.54 15.62
C TRP A 165 4.33 -8.40 15.04
N TYR A 166 5.23 -9.30 15.45
CA TYR A 166 6.53 -9.42 14.81
C TYR A 166 6.37 -9.86 13.34
N PRO A 167 6.93 -9.13 12.35
CA PRO A 167 6.71 -9.44 10.94
C PRO A 167 7.11 -10.85 10.50
N GLU A 168 8.20 -11.37 11.08
CA GLU A 168 8.78 -12.68 10.71
C GLU A 168 8.02 -13.87 11.29
N THR A 169 7.58 -13.76 12.54
CA THR A 169 6.99 -14.90 13.29
C THR A 169 5.49 -14.79 13.47
N LEU A 170 4.92 -13.59 13.27
CA LEU A 170 3.54 -13.24 13.57
C LEU A 170 3.13 -13.51 15.02
N HIS A 171 4.08 -13.58 15.94
CA HIS A 171 3.79 -13.57 17.37
C HIS A 171 3.40 -12.15 17.79
N GLN A 172 2.40 -12.05 18.67
CA GLN A 172 1.95 -10.76 19.17
C GLN A 172 3.08 -10.12 19.99
N ALA A 173 3.45 -8.91 19.60
CA ALA A 173 4.54 -8.15 20.19
C ALA A 173 4.00 -7.15 21.21
N LEU A 174 2.91 -6.45 20.89
CA LEU A 174 2.35 -5.41 21.74
C LEU A 174 0.83 -5.35 21.61
N ASN A 175 0.16 -5.10 22.74
CA ASN A 175 -1.23 -4.70 22.80
C ASN A 175 -1.39 -3.55 23.80
N PHE A 176 -2.06 -2.47 23.41
CA PHE A 176 -2.32 -1.37 24.32
C PHE A 176 -3.64 -0.65 24.05
N GLU A 177 -4.14 0.06 25.06
CA GLU A 177 -5.33 0.89 25.01
C GLU A 177 -5.06 2.28 25.58
N MET A 178 -5.59 3.31 24.93
CA MET A 178 -5.55 4.70 25.37
C MET A 178 -6.96 5.27 25.49
N ASN A 179 -7.16 6.09 26.52
CA ASN A 179 -8.37 6.90 26.62
C ASN A 179 -8.30 8.15 25.72
N SER A 180 -9.39 8.92 25.69
CA SER A 180 -9.50 10.16 24.91
C SER A 180 -8.58 11.31 25.35
N LYS A 181 -7.87 11.15 26.48
CA LYS A 181 -6.84 12.07 26.97
C LYS A 181 -5.43 11.58 26.64
N HIS A 182 -5.31 10.61 25.74
CA HIS A 182 -4.05 9.97 25.32
C HIS A 182 -3.28 9.30 26.47
N GLN A 183 -3.98 8.88 27.52
CA GLN A 183 -3.37 8.13 28.62
C GLN A 183 -3.50 6.64 28.35
N VAL A 184 -2.39 5.91 28.45
CA VAL A 184 -2.37 4.45 28.36
C VAL A 184 -3.07 3.88 29.60
N THR A 185 -4.13 3.12 29.35
CA THR A 185 -4.97 2.49 30.39
C THR A 185 -4.66 1.00 30.55
N MET A 186 -4.16 0.37 29.49
CA MET A 186 -3.69 -1.01 29.49
C MET A 186 -2.52 -1.14 28.50
N ALA A 187 -1.52 -1.93 28.87
CA ALA A 187 -0.42 -2.30 27.99
C ALA A 187 0.10 -3.71 28.34
N LYS A 188 0.40 -4.50 27.30
CA LYS A 188 1.07 -5.79 27.41
C LYS A 188 2.01 -5.95 26.23
N GLY A 189 3.28 -6.24 26.52
CA GLY A 189 4.29 -6.52 25.51
C GLY A 189 4.90 -7.90 25.69
N TRP A 190 5.45 -8.45 24.60
CA TRP A 190 6.18 -9.71 24.59
C TRP A 190 7.42 -9.56 23.73
N ASP A 191 8.52 -10.21 24.14
CA ASP A 191 9.73 -10.32 23.31
C ASP A 191 9.55 -11.32 22.16
N GLN A 192 10.56 -11.45 21.29
CA GLN A 192 10.52 -12.38 20.15
C GLN A 192 10.43 -13.86 20.58
N GLN A 193 10.89 -14.18 21.79
CA GLN A 193 10.82 -15.49 22.41
C GLN A 193 9.49 -15.74 23.14
N LYS A 194 8.54 -14.79 23.08
CA LYS A 194 7.22 -14.79 23.73
C LYS A 194 7.25 -14.61 25.24
N HIS A 195 8.35 -14.18 25.84
CA HIS A 195 8.35 -13.80 27.24
C HIS A 195 7.64 -12.46 27.42
N ALA A 196 6.80 -12.37 28.45
CA ALA A 196 6.08 -11.14 28.75
C ALA A 196 7.04 -10.07 29.28
N ILE A 197 6.91 -8.86 28.74
CA ILE A 197 7.59 -7.67 29.26
C ILE A 197 6.90 -7.27 30.59
N PRO A 198 7.66 -7.03 31.67
CA PRO A 198 7.09 -6.57 32.94
C PRO A 198 6.22 -5.32 32.77
N SER A 199 5.06 -5.28 33.41
CA SER A 199 4.10 -4.18 33.24
C SER A 199 4.65 -2.82 33.69
N ASN A 200 5.60 -2.80 34.63
CA ASN A 200 6.31 -1.60 35.07
C ASN A 200 7.39 -1.12 34.08
N GLN A 201 7.60 -1.83 32.96
CA GLN A 201 8.52 -1.48 31.87
C GLN A 201 7.79 -1.26 30.54
N CYS A 202 6.45 -1.28 30.56
CA CYS A 202 5.60 -1.19 29.38
C CYS A 202 4.60 -0.04 29.55
N PHE A 203 4.90 1.12 28.95
CA PHE A 203 4.16 2.38 29.14
C PHE A 203 3.96 2.74 30.62
N ALA A 204 5.03 2.66 31.41
CA ALA A 204 4.99 2.83 32.86
C ALA A 204 4.46 4.22 33.29
N GLU A 205 4.79 5.24 32.50
CA GLU A 205 4.32 6.62 32.68
C GLU A 205 2.88 6.84 32.18
N LYS A 206 2.19 5.77 31.74
CA LYS A 206 0.86 5.81 31.13
C LYS A 206 0.78 6.73 29.92
N THR A 207 1.86 6.88 29.16
CA THR A 207 1.92 7.71 27.97
C THR A 207 2.75 7.04 26.88
N LEU A 208 2.44 7.35 25.62
CA LEU A 208 3.33 7.09 24.48
C LEU A 208 4.35 8.22 24.41
N ASN A 209 5.32 8.26 25.33
CA ASN A 209 6.30 9.34 25.40
C ASN A 209 7.51 9.06 24.50
N PRO A 210 7.67 9.72 23.34
CA PRO A 210 8.80 9.48 22.44
C PRO A 210 10.16 9.85 23.02
N LYS A 211 10.18 10.63 24.10
CA LYS A 211 11.41 11.00 24.81
C LYS A 211 11.83 9.93 25.81
N ASN A 212 10.93 9.04 26.22
CA ASN A 212 11.24 7.96 27.13
C ASN A 212 11.81 6.76 26.38
N GLN A 213 13.10 6.85 26.06
CA GLN A 213 13.80 5.79 25.33
C GLN A 213 14.01 4.51 26.16
N GLN A 214 13.71 4.52 27.45
CA GLN A 214 13.86 3.36 28.33
C GLN A 214 12.59 2.50 28.39
N ASP A 215 11.47 2.98 27.86
CA ASP A 215 10.23 2.22 27.81
C ASP A 215 10.32 1.12 26.75
N GLN A 216 10.34 -0.14 27.18
CA GLN A 216 10.55 -1.28 26.28
C GLN A 216 9.41 -1.45 25.30
N CYS A 217 8.17 -1.15 25.71
CA CYS A 217 7.02 -1.24 24.81
C CYS A 217 6.99 -0.09 23.80
N TYR A 218 7.49 1.09 24.17
CA TYR A 218 7.70 2.16 23.20
C TYR A 218 8.77 1.79 22.17
N GLN A 219 9.90 1.22 22.59
CA GLN A 219 10.94 0.78 21.66
C GLN A 219 10.44 -0.30 20.72
N LEU A 220 9.66 -1.25 21.23
CA LEU A 220 9.04 -2.30 20.43
C LEU A 220 8.06 -1.73 19.40
N LEU A 221 7.22 -0.77 19.80
CA LEU A 221 6.32 -0.06 18.89
C LEU A 221 7.10 0.60 17.75
N MET A 222 8.17 1.32 18.07
CA MET A 222 9.01 1.99 17.07
C MET A 222 9.74 1.01 16.15
N GLN A 223 10.25 -0.10 16.67
CA GLN A 223 10.88 -1.13 15.87
C GLN A 223 9.91 -1.73 14.85
N ILE A 224 8.67 -2.03 15.28
CA ILE A 224 7.65 -2.59 14.39
C ILE A 224 7.26 -1.55 13.34
N TYR A 225 7.09 -0.28 13.72
CA TYR A 225 6.86 0.77 12.73
C TYR A 225 8.02 0.93 11.75
N GLN A 226 9.27 0.93 12.19
CA GLN A 226 10.40 1.05 11.26
C GLN A 226 10.50 -0.12 10.28
N THR A 227 10.21 -1.34 10.75
CA THR A 227 10.24 -2.55 9.92
C THR A 227 9.00 -2.72 9.04
N SER A 228 7.89 -2.05 9.38
CA SER A 228 6.65 -2.08 8.60
C SER A 228 6.45 -0.85 7.71
N ALA A 229 6.98 0.32 8.07
CA ALA A 229 6.66 1.61 7.45
C ALA A 229 7.30 1.83 6.08
N THR A 230 8.11 0.90 5.58
CA THR A 230 8.60 0.98 4.22
C THR A 230 7.60 0.30 3.28
N MET A 231 6.79 1.11 2.58
CA MET A 231 6.07 0.76 1.33
C MET A 231 7.00 0.36 0.18
N ALA A 232 8.18 -0.11 0.51
CA ALA A 232 9.25 -0.39 -0.41
C ALA A 232 9.72 -1.78 -0.05
N ASP A 233 8.97 -2.73 -0.60
CA ASP A 233 9.44 -3.55 -1.72
C ASP A 233 8.29 -3.94 -2.65
#